data_AF-A0A101AC18-F1
#
_entry.id   AF-A0A101AC18-F1
#
_cell.length_a   1.000
_cell.length_b   1.000
_cell.length_c   1.000
_cell.angle_alpha   90.00
_cell.angle_beta   90.00
_cell.angle_gamma   90.00
#
_symmetry.space_group_name_H-M   'P 1'
#
loop_
_entity.id
_entity.type
_entity.pdbx_description
1 polymer ?
#
loop_
_entity_poly.entity_id
_entity_poly.type
_entity_poly.pdbx_seq_one_letter_code
_entity_poly.pdbx_strand_id
1 'polypeptide(L)'
;MPGIAEIALGAAPVAGGALLGIAAGNLRGPDFRGMIVKDMDLLERIPPEQTELRDRLKRSIDQRIEDLITTTERSRELRMAAVSYEGNWRDIVVFICAVLFTVVWWNVSHDRTNWMVMFIVLILLSVVAGAYAARGILRALGKTLRRRTA
;
A
#
# COMPACT_ATOMS: atom_id res chain seq x y z
N MET A 1 31.47 -12.48 18.98
CA MET A 1 31.04 -11.08 19.19
C MET A 1 29.74 -10.92 18.43
N PRO A 2 28.62 -10.56 19.07
CA PRO A 2 27.33 -10.49 18.39
C PRO A 2 27.39 -9.39 17.34
N GLY A 3 27.24 -9.78 16.08
CA GLY A 3 27.36 -8.89 14.95
C GLY A 3 26.13 -8.01 14.81
N ILE A 4 26.30 -6.81 14.31
CA ILE A 4 25.28 -5.87 13.81
C ILE A 4 24.09 -6.54 13.08
N ALA A 5 24.27 -7.74 12.51
CA ALA A 5 23.20 -8.57 11.95
C ALA A 5 22.15 -9.05 12.99
N GLU A 6 22.52 -9.40 14.23
CA GLU A 6 21.57 -9.81 15.28
C GLU A 6 20.75 -8.62 15.81
N ILE A 7 21.34 -7.43 15.84
CA ILE A 7 20.62 -6.18 16.20
C ILE A 7 19.63 -5.80 15.10
N ALA A 8 19.99 -5.97 13.83
CA ALA A 8 19.09 -5.74 12.70
C ALA A 8 17.95 -6.78 12.62
N LEU A 9 18.24 -8.06 12.89
CA LEU A 9 17.24 -9.13 12.96
C LEU A 9 16.27 -8.95 14.13
N GLY A 10 16.72 -8.43 15.27
CA GLY A 10 15.86 -8.13 16.43
C GLY A 10 15.00 -6.87 16.26
N ALA A 11 15.47 -5.88 15.50
CA ALA A 11 14.75 -4.62 15.27
C ALA A 11 13.75 -4.68 14.09
N ALA A 12 13.96 -5.58 13.12
CA ALA A 12 13.12 -5.69 11.93
C ALA A 12 11.62 -5.96 12.22
N PRO A 13 11.23 -6.81 13.19
CA PRO A 13 9.81 -7.02 13.52
C PRO A 13 9.14 -5.79 14.14
N VAL A 14 9.87 -5.01 14.94
CA VAL A 14 9.35 -3.80 15.60
C VAL A 14 9.21 -2.66 14.60
N ALA A 15 10.20 -2.48 13.73
CA ALA A 15 10.12 -1.51 12.63
C ALA A 15 9.02 -1.89 11.62
N GLY A 16 8.89 -3.18 11.28
CA GLY A 16 7.81 -3.68 10.43
C GLY A 16 6.43 -3.52 11.06
N GLY A 17 6.29 -3.81 12.36
CA GLY A 17 5.05 -3.62 13.11
C GLY A 17 4.65 -2.15 13.24
N ALA A 18 5.61 -1.25 13.45
CA ALA A 18 5.36 0.19 13.51
C ALA A 18 4.91 0.75 12.15
N LEU A 19 5.57 0.36 11.05
CA LEU A 19 5.18 0.75 9.70
C LEU A 19 3.79 0.20 9.33
N LEU A 20 3.47 -1.04 9.73
CA LEU A 20 2.14 -1.62 9.57
C LEU A 20 1.08 -0.89 10.41
N GLY A 21 1.40 -0.45 11.63
CA GLY A 21 0.50 0.35 12.47
C GLY A 21 0.22 1.75 11.89
N ILE A 22 1.21 2.35 11.24
CA ILE A 22 1.05 3.63 10.52
C ILE A 22 0.22 3.41 9.24
N ALA A 23 0.50 2.36 8.47
CA ALA A 23 -0.24 2.01 7.26
C ALA A 23 -1.69 1.57 7.55
N ALA A 24 -1.95 0.98 8.72
CA ALA A 24 -3.29 0.59 9.18
C ALA A 24 -4.19 1.77 9.58
N GLY A 25 -3.71 3.02 9.47
CA GLY A 25 -4.57 4.20 9.49
C GLY A 25 -4.80 4.86 10.86
N ASN A 26 -3.92 4.64 11.84
CA ASN A 26 -4.02 5.31 13.14
C ASN A 26 -3.74 6.83 13.13
N LEU A 27 -3.38 7.40 11.97
CA LEU A 27 -3.39 8.85 11.76
C LEU A 27 -4.82 9.28 11.40
N ARG A 28 -5.61 9.58 12.43
CA ARG A 28 -6.92 10.22 12.25
C ARG A 28 -6.67 11.61 11.65
N GLY A 29 -6.99 11.77 10.37
CA GLY A 29 -6.87 13.05 9.67
C GLY A 29 -7.76 14.13 10.31
N PRO A 30 -7.54 15.42 10.00
CA PRO A 30 -8.37 16.51 10.51
C PRO A 30 -9.85 16.28 10.19
N ASP A 31 -10.73 16.51 11.17
CA ASP A 31 -12.18 16.36 10.97
C ASP A 31 -12.76 17.58 10.23
N PHE A 32 -12.59 17.59 8.91
CA PHE A 32 -13.07 18.66 8.03
C PHE A 32 -14.58 18.85 8.09
N ARG A 33 -15.35 17.76 8.28
CA ARG A 33 -16.81 17.85 8.40
C ARG A 33 -17.20 18.54 9.69
N GLY A 34 -16.57 18.20 10.81
CA GLY A 34 -16.76 18.89 12.08
C GLY A 34 -16.38 20.38 12.04
N MET A 35 -15.35 20.74 11.26
CA MET A 35 -14.97 22.15 11.05
C MET A 35 -16.03 22.92 10.23
N ILE A 36 -16.55 22.35 9.14
CA ILE A 36 -17.61 22.97 8.32
C ILE A 36 -18.86 23.24 9.14
N VAL A 37 -19.29 22.29 9.98
CA VAL A 37 -20.48 22.45 10.83
C VAL A 37 -20.31 23.63 11.80
N LYS A 38 -19.11 23.79 12.39
CA LYS A 38 -18.81 24.93 13.27
C LYS A 38 -18.81 26.25 12.51
N ASP A 39 -18.25 26.28 11.30
CA ASP A 39 -18.24 27.48 10.47
C ASP A 39 -19.68 27.89 10.06
N MET A 40 -20.57 26.92 9.84
CA MET A 40 -22.00 27.17 9.56
C MET A 40 -22.76 27.71 10.78
N ASP A 41 -22.54 27.13 11.97
CA ASP A 41 -23.10 27.68 13.23
C ASP A 41 -22.61 29.11 13.50
N LEU A 42 -21.34 29.41 13.18
CA LEU A 42 -20.83 30.78 13.24
C LEU A 42 -21.55 31.70 12.25
N LEU A 43 -21.83 31.25 11.03
CA LEU A 43 -22.54 32.04 10.02
C LEU A 43 -23.98 32.40 10.45
N GLU A 44 -24.65 31.51 11.17
CA GLU A 44 -25.99 31.74 11.73
C GLU A 44 -25.99 32.76 12.87
N ARG A 45 -24.89 32.86 13.62
CA ARG A 45 -24.74 33.78 14.76
C ARG A 45 -24.30 35.19 14.36
N ILE A 46 -23.80 35.40 13.15
CA ILE A 46 -23.40 36.73 12.68
C ILE A 46 -24.65 37.58 12.43
N PRO A 47 -24.73 38.81 12.98
CA PRO A 47 -25.85 39.71 12.74
C PRO A 47 -26.13 39.93 11.24
N PRO A 48 -27.41 39.96 10.81
CA PRO A 48 -27.76 40.03 9.39
C PRO A 48 -27.31 41.32 8.71
N GLU A 49 -27.04 42.38 9.47
CA GLU A 49 -26.55 43.67 8.99
C GLU A 49 -25.08 43.59 8.53
N GLN A 50 -24.31 42.62 9.01
CA GLN A 50 -22.90 42.42 8.66
C GLN A 50 -22.75 41.59 7.38
N THR A 51 -23.37 42.05 6.29
CA THR A 51 -23.45 41.35 5.01
C THR A 51 -22.07 40.96 4.45
N GLU A 52 -21.09 41.86 4.51
CA GLU A 52 -19.74 41.62 3.99
C GLU A 52 -19.00 40.52 4.78
N LEU A 53 -19.16 40.47 6.11
CA LEU A 53 -18.54 39.44 6.93
C LEU A 53 -19.17 38.07 6.67
N ARG A 54 -20.51 38.03 6.57
CA ARG A 54 -21.26 36.81 6.24
C ARG A 54 -20.86 36.27 4.87
N ASP A 55 -20.73 37.14 3.86
CA ASP A 55 -20.32 36.75 2.51
C ASP A 55 -18.88 36.21 2.47
N ARG A 56 -17.96 36.81 3.23
CA ARG A 56 -16.58 36.29 3.33
C ARG A 56 -16.54 34.93 4.00
N LEU A 57 -17.28 34.73 5.10
CA LEU A 57 -17.32 33.45 5.79
C LEU A 57 -17.98 32.38 4.91
N LYS A 58 -19.07 32.71 4.24
CA LYS A 58 -19.74 31.82 3.29
C LYS A 58 -18.79 31.35 2.18
N ARG A 59 -18.04 32.28 1.56
CA ARG A 59 -17.02 31.93 0.56
C ARG A 59 -15.95 30.98 1.10
N SER A 60 -15.49 31.18 2.34
CA SER A 60 -14.52 30.28 2.97
C SER A 60 -15.09 28.88 3.20
N ILE A 61 -16.38 28.77 3.53
CA ILE A 61 -17.05 27.49 3.75
C ILE A 61 -17.23 26.76 2.43
N ASP A 62 -17.68 27.46 1.39
CA ASP A 62 -17.84 26.90 0.04
C ASP A 62 -16.52 26.32 -0.49
N GLN A 63 -15.41 27.06 -0.32
CA GLN A 63 -14.09 26.60 -0.71
C GLN A 63 -13.65 25.34 0.06
N ARG A 64 -13.91 25.28 1.37
CA ARG A 64 -13.60 24.10 2.19
C ARG A 64 -14.43 22.88 1.79
N ILE A 65 -15.69 23.08 1.37
CA ILE A 65 -16.56 22.03 0.83
C ILE A 65 -16.00 21.52 -0.50
N GLU A 66 -15.59 22.40 -1.39
CA GLU A 66 -14.98 22.04 -2.69
C GLU A 66 -13.70 21.23 -2.51
N ASP A 67 -12.83 21.62 -1.58
CA ASP A 67 -11.62 20.86 -1.22
C ASP A 67 -11.96 19.47 -0.70
N LEU A 68 -12.99 19.34 0.14
CA LEU A 68 -13.45 18.06 0.69
C LEU A 68 -13.98 17.14 -0.42
N ILE A 69 -14.78 17.68 -1.34
CA ILE A 69 -15.32 16.94 -2.49
C ILE A 69 -14.16 16.48 -3.37
N THR A 70 -13.25 17.38 -3.76
CA THR A 70 -12.10 17.07 -4.61
C THR A 70 -11.21 16.00 -3.99
N THR A 71 -10.94 16.09 -2.69
CA THR A 71 -10.14 15.10 -1.96
C THR A 71 -10.86 13.75 -1.87
N THR A 72 -12.17 13.76 -1.68
CA THR A 72 -12.99 12.54 -1.62
C THR A 72 -13.05 11.85 -2.98
N GLU A 73 -13.26 12.61 -4.05
CA GLU A 73 -13.25 12.09 -5.42
C GLU A 73 -11.86 11.57 -5.81
N ARG A 74 -10.77 12.30 -5.52
CA ARG A 74 -9.41 11.75 -5.67
C ARG A 74 -9.18 10.49 -4.87
N SER A 75 -9.65 10.43 -3.62
CA SER A 75 -9.53 9.23 -2.80
C SER A 75 -10.33 8.07 -3.37
N ARG A 76 -11.50 8.35 -3.95
CA ARG A 76 -12.33 7.36 -4.64
C ARG A 76 -11.66 6.89 -5.92
N GLU A 77 -11.09 7.79 -6.73
CA GLU A 77 -10.31 7.45 -7.91
C GLU A 77 -9.07 6.65 -7.55
N LEU A 78 -8.32 7.02 -6.51
CA LEU A 78 -7.18 6.26 -6.01
C LEU A 78 -7.60 4.91 -5.46
N ARG A 79 -8.73 4.82 -4.77
CA ARG A 79 -9.29 3.55 -4.27
C ARG A 79 -9.79 2.69 -5.42
N MET A 80 -10.43 3.27 -6.44
CA MET A 80 -10.83 2.56 -7.65
C MET A 80 -9.60 2.13 -8.44
N ALA A 81 -8.57 2.96 -8.53
CA ALA A 81 -7.29 2.65 -9.14
C ALA A 81 -6.59 1.52 -8.38
N ALA A 82 -6.58 1.55 -7.05
CA ALA A 82 -6.01 0.51 -6.19
C ALA A 82 -6.83 -0.79 -6.17
N VAL A 83 -8.17 -0.71 -6.23
CA VAL A 83 -9.05 -1.88 -6.39
C VAL A 83 -8.95 -2.45 -7.81
N SER A 84 -8.76 -1.59 -8.81
CA SER A 84 -8.46 -1.98 -10.20
C SER A 84 -7.00 -2.39 -10.40
N TYR A 85 -6.14 -2.09 -9.43
CA TYR A 85 -4.80 -2.64 -9.32
C TYR A 85 -4.96 -4.10 -8.89
N GLU A 86 -5.40 -4.92 -9.83
CA GLU A 86 -5.21 -6.38 -9.85
C GLU A 86 -3.72 -6.73 -10.02
N GLY A 87 -2.81 -5.88 -9.54
CA GLY A 87 -1.40 -6.18 -9.45
C GLY A 87 -1.25 -7.35 -8.49
N ASN A 88 -0.85 -8.47 -9.05
CA ASN A 88 -0.79 -9.77 -8.40
C ASN A 88 0.21 -9.71 -7.24
N TRP A 89 -0.24 -9.26 -6.06
CA TRP A 89 0.55 -9.17 -4.82
C TRP A 89 1.35 -10.45 -4.55
N ARG A 90 0.78 -11.60 -4.97
CA ARG A 90 1.44 -12.91 -5.01
C ARG A 90 2.81 -12.87 -5.71
N ASP A 91 2.95 -12.20 -6.84
CA ASP A 91 4.19 -12.19 -7.61
C ASP A 91 5.27 -11.34 -6.92
N ILE A 92 4.89 -10.27 -6.23
CA ILE A 92 5.80 -9.46 -5.40
C ILE A 92 6.31 -10.30 -4.23
N VAL A 93 5.42 -11.02 -3.55
CA VAL A 93 5.80 -11.92 -2.45
C VAL A 93 6.70 -13.05 -2.95
N VAL A 94 6.39 -13.66 -4.11
CA VAL A 94 7.23 -14.70 -4.73
C VAL A 94 8.61 -14.16 -5.12
N PHE A 95 8.69 -12.94 -5.66
CA PHE A 95 9.96 -12.30 -5.97
C PHE A 95 10.80 -12.06 -4.72
N ILE A 96 10.20 -11.54 -3.64
CA ILE A 96 10.88 -11.36 -2.35
C ILE A 96 11.36 -12.71 -1.81
N CYS A 97 10.53 -13.75 -1.85
CA CYS A 97 10.93 -15.10 -1.46
C CYS A 97 12.11 -15.64 -2.28
N ALA A 98 12.13 -15.40 -3.60
CA ALA A 98 13.23 -15.83 -4.48
C ALA A 98 14.55 -15.09 -4.19
N VAL A 99 14.48 -13.78 -3.93
CA VAL A 99 15.66 -12.98 -3.54
C VAL A 99 16.18 -13.44 -2.18
N LEU A 100 15.31 -13.58 -1.19
CA LEU A 100 15.67 -14.09 0.13
C LEU A 100 16.28 -15.49 0.06
N PHE A 101 15.71 -16.37 -0.76
CA PHE A 101 16.27 -17.69 -1.01
C PHE A 101 17.68 -17.61 -1.60
N THR A 102 17.91 -16.72 -2.57
CA THR A 102 19.23 -16.52 -3.19
C THR A 102 20.26 -16.02 -2.18
N VAL A 103 19.87 -15.11 -1.28
CA VAL A 103 20.73 -14.57 -0.22
C VAL A 103 21.07 -15.66 0.81
N VAL A 104 20.08 -16.43 1.27
CA VAL A 104 20.28 -17.54 2.22
C VAL A 104 21.14 -18.63 1.59
N TRP A 105 20.88 -18.98 0.33
CA TRP A 105 21.66 -19.94 -0.44
C TRP A 105 23.15 -19.56 -0.50
N TRP A 106 23.45 -18.29 -0.77
CA TRP A 106 24.83 -17.81 -0.85
C TRP A 106 25.57 -17.85 0.50
N ASN A 107 24.84 -17.88 1.62
CA ASN A 107 25.42 -17.83 2.96
C ASN A 107 25.44 -19.18 3.70
N VAL A 108 24.88 -20.26 3.12
CA VAL A 108 24.84 -21.59 3.74
C VAL A 108 26.15 -22.36 3.53
N SER A 109 26.64 -23.04 4.56
CA SER A 109 27.77 -23.97 4.46
C SER A 109 27.35 -25.25 3.72
N HIS A 110 28.02 -25.54 2.60
CA HIS A 110 27.68 -26.61 1.66
C HIS A 110 28.27 -27.99 2.04
N ASP A 111 28.86 -28.11 3.23
CA ASP A 111 29.59 -29.29 3.69
C ASP A 111 28.71 -30.34 4.41
N ARG A 112 27.45 -30.01 4.74
CA ARG A 112 26.56 -30.93 5.45
C ARG A 112 26.06 -32.07 4.59
N THR A 113 26.06 -33.30 5.15
CA THR A 113 25.65 -34.56 4.48
C THR A 113 24.24 -34.54 3.88
N ASN A 114 23.31 -33.75 4.44
CA ASN A 114 21.93 -33.64 3.96
C ASN A 114 21.73 -32.58 2.85
N TRP A 115 22.81 -31.94 2.41
CA TRP A 115 22.78 -30.85 1.44
C TRP A 115 22.20 -31.29 0.07
N MET A 116 22.51 -32.51 -0.37
CA MET A 116 22.02 -33.04 -1.65
C MET A 116 20.49 -33.23 -1.69
N VAL A 117 19.89 -33.69 -0.60
CA VAL A 117 18.43 -33.86 -0.49
C VAL A 117 17.76 -32.48 -0.46
N MET A 118 18.31 -31.54 0.31
CA MET A 118 17.81 -30.17 0.36
C MET A 118 17.91 -29.48 -1.01
N PHE A 119 18.98 -29.71 -1.77
CA PHE A 119 19.17 -29.19 -3.12
C PHE A 119 18.07 -29.66 -4.09
N ILE A 120 17.72 -30.95 -4.05
CA ILE A 120 16.66 -31.52 -4.89
C ILE A 120 15.30 -30.90 -4.53
N VAL A 121 15.01 -30.75 -3.23
CA VAL A 121 13.77 -30.10 -2.77
C VAL A 121 13.71 -28.64 -3.23
N LEU A 122 14.82 -27.91 -3.20
CA LEU A 122 14.89 -26.51 -3.62
C LEU A 122 14.77 -26.33 -5.13
N ILE A 123 15.31 -27.24 -5.93
CA ILE A 123 15.08 -27.29 -7.38
C ILE A 123 13.59 -27.51 -7.67
N LEU A 124 12.94 -28.46 -7.00
CA LEU A 124 11.51 -28.71 -7.16
C LEU A 124 10.67 -27.48 -6.79
N LEU A 125 10.99 -26.81 -5.69
CA LEU A 125 10.32 -25.58 -5.25
C LEU A 125 10.51 -24.44 -6.26
N SER A 126 11.70 -24.32 -6.85
CA SER A 126 12.02 -23.33 -7.89
C SER A 126 11.27 -23.61 -9.20
N VAL A 127 11.15 -24.88 -9.60
CA VAL A 127 10.36 -25.29 -10.78
C VAL A 127 8.88 -24.99 -10.56
N VAL A 128 8.34 -25.25 -9.37
CA VAL A 128 6.95 -24.91 -9.03
C VAL A 128 6.74 -23.39 -9.09
N ALA A 129 7.64 -22.61 -8.47
CA ALA A 129 7.58 -21.15 -8.54
C ALA A 129 7.66 -20.63 -9.98
N GLY A 130 8.58 -21.16 -10.79
CA GLY A 130 8.74 -20.82 -12.21
C GLY A 130 7.49 -21.15 -13.04
N ALA A 131 6.87 -22.31 -12.83
CA ALA A 131 5.63 -22.69 -13.51
C ALA A 131 4.44 -21.77 -13.13
N TYR A 132 4.36 -21.33 -11.87
CA TYR A 132 3.36 -20.37 -11.43
C TYR A 132 3.59 -18.97 -12.01
N ALA A 133 4.83 -18.50 -12.05
CA ALA A 133 5.21 -17.23 -12.67
C ALA A 133 4.90 -17.23 -14.18
N ALA A 134 5.23 -18.31 -14.90
CA ALA A 134 4.93 -18.48 -16.31
C ALA A 134 3.41 -18.44 -16.59
N ARG A 135 2.58 -19.07 -15.74
CA ARG A 135 1.11 -18.97 -15.84
C ARG A 135 0.60 -17.54 -15.61
N GLY A 136 1.25 -16.78 -14.72
CA GLY A 136 0.95 -15.36 -14.50
C GLY A 136 1.22 -14.53 -15.75
N ILE A 137 2.39 -14.70 -16.36
CA ILE A 137 2.81 -14.00 -17.58
C ILE A 137 1.88 -14.34 -18.76
N LEU A 138 1.55 -15.63 -18.95
CA LEU A 138 0.65 -16.08 -20.01
C LEU A 138 -0.77 -15.49 -19.87
N ARG A 139 -1.29 -15.34 -18.65
CA ARG A 139 -2.58 -14.70 -18.40
C ARG A 139 -2.53 -13.19 -18.63
N ALA A 140 -1.44 -12.53 -18.23
CA ALA A 140 -1.24 -11.10 -18.48
C ALA A 140 -1.19 -10.81 -19.98
N LEU A 141 -0.41 -11.60 -20.75
CA LEU A 141 -0.33 -11.52 -22.21
C LEU A 141 -1.68 -11.80 -22.89
N GLY A 142 -2.44 -12.79 -22.41
CA GLY A 142 -3.78 -13.08 -22.92
C GLY A 142 -4.77 -11.91 -22.74
N LYS A 143 -4.66 -11.16 -21.63
CA LYS A 143 -5.50 -9.98 -21.36
C LYS A 143 -5.14 -8.80 -22.27
N THR A 144 -3.86 -8.61 -22.61
CA THR A 144 -3.40 -7.56 -23.55
C THR A 144 -3.73 -7.89 -25.01
N LEU A 145 -3.61 -9.16 -25.43
CA LEU A 145 -3.98 -9.57 -26.79
C LEU A 145 -5.49 -9.48 -27.06
N ARG A 146 -6.33 -9.84 -26.07
CA ARG A 146 -7.80 -9.75 -26.18
C ARG A 146 -8.32 -8.30 -26.19
N ARG A 147 -7.57 -7.34 -25.64
CA ARG A 147 -7.89 -5.89 -25.72
C ARG A 147 -7.51 -5.25 -27.07
N ARG A 148 -6.67 -5.91 -27.88
CA ARG A 148 -6.26 -5.41 -29.21
C ARG A 148 -7.16 -5.89 -30.35
N THR A 149 -8.06 -6.84 -30.08
CA THR A 149 -8.91 -7.52 -31.07
C THR A 149 -10.40 -7.19 -30.93
N ALA A 150 -10.75 -6.30 -29.99
CA ALA A 150 -12.06 -5.68 -29.84
C ALA A 150 -11.92 -4.18 -30.07
#